data_AF-A0A2H0P337-F1
#
_entry.id   AF-A0A2H0P337-F1
#
_cell.length_a   1.000
_cell.length_b   1.000
_cell.length_c   1.000
_cell.angle_alpha   90.00
_cell.angle_beta   90.00
_cell.angle_gamma   90.00
#
_symmetry.space_group_name_H-M   'P 1'
#
loop_
_entity.id
_entity.type
_entity.pdbx_description
1 polymer ?
#
loop_
_entity_poly.entity_id
_entity_poly.type
_entity_poly.pdbx_seq_one_letter_code
_entity_poly.pdbx_strand_id
1 'polypeptide(L)'
;MEASRIEPKMSDELCPICTARMLIRESRFGKYLSCSTFPKCKGKIQLTPEGQKVVLELTGENCDLCGKPMVIRTGRKGKFMACSGYPECKNTFSLDADGKKIEGSRPLLTTRPCNKCQKHMWLRVGKRGFFLTCPGYPKCRNLKPVSKDEGEKLRIVGEELRAAQIAARLAALAAEPAVPEVPQAPS
;
A
#
# COMPACT_ATOMS: atom_id res chain seq x y z
N MET A 1 16.60 -25.30 26.90
CA MET A 1 15.30 -24.63 26.77
C MET A 1 14.60 -25.24 25.56
N GLU A 2 13.73 -26.21 25.83
CA GLU A 2 13.01 -27.00 24.84
C GLU A 2 12.21 -26.11 23.89
N ALA A 3 12.56 -26.11 22.61
CA ALA A 3 11.71 -25.56 21.58
C ALA A 3 10.57 -26.55 21.36
N SER A 4 9.46 -26.37 22.07
CA SER A 4 8.24 -27.14 21.84
C SER A 4 7.81 -26.96 20.38
N ARG A 5 7.96 -28.06 19.63
CA ARG A 5 7.68 -28.18 18.22
C ARG A 5 6.16 -28.30 18.06
N ILE A 6 5.46 -27.18 18.20
CA ILE A 6 4.00 -27.11 18.07
C ILE A 6 3.62 -27.61 16.67
N GLU A 7 2.83 -28.68 16.62
CA GLU A 7 2.40 -29.29 15.37
C GLU A 7 1.43 -28.34 14.62
N PRO A 8 1.62 -28.16 13.31
CA PRO A 8 0.77 -27.25 12.55
C PRO A 8 -0.64 -27.84 12.42
N LYS A 9 -1.62 -27.16 13.02
CA LYS A 9 -3.03 -27.55 12.92
C LYS A 9 -3.54 -27.29 11.51
N MET A 10 -4.06 -28.31 10.83
CA MET A 10 -4.74 -28.16 9.54
C MET A 10 -5.98 -27.29 9.73
N SER A 11 -6.20 -26.35 8.82
CA SER A 11 -7.43 -25.56 8.76
C SER A 11 -8.21 -25.88 7.50
N ASP A 12 -9.52 -25.67 7.55
CA ASP A 12 -10.42 -25.84 6.41
C ASP A 12 -10.35 -24.67 5.41
N GLU A 13 -9.53 -23.67 5.68
CA GLU A 13 -9.41 -22.49 4.82
C GLU A 13 -8.53 -22.75 3.60
N LEU A 14 -9.02 -22.34 2.43
CA LEU A 14 -8.33 -22.46 1.15
C LEU A 14 -7.45 -21.24 0.86
N CYS A 15 -6.33 -21.47 0.20
CA CYS A 15 -5.41 -20.42 -0.20
C CYS A 15 -6.00 -19.55 -1.34
N PRO A 16 -5.96 -18.21 -1.26
CA PRO A 16 -6.49 -17.32 -2.31
C PRO A 16 -5.69 -17.33 -3.62
N ILE A 17 -4.53 -18.00 -3.65
CA ILE A 17 -3.63 -18.05 -4.82
C ILE A 17 -3.75 -19.37 -5.58
N CYS A 18 -3.98 -20.47 -4.85
CA CYS A 18 -3.87 -21.83 -5.42
C CYS A 18 -4.94 -22.79 -4.91
N THR A 19 -5.91 -22.29 -4.13
CA THR A 19 -7.04 -23.04 -3.55
C THR A 19 -6.69 -24.28 -2.73
N ALA A 20 -5.41 -24.55 -2.47
CA ALA A 20 -4.96 -25.61 -1.58
C ALA A 20 -5.27 -25.30 -0.11
N ARG A 21 -5.44 -26.35 0.71
CA ARG A 21 -5.68 -26.23 2.15
C ARG A 21 -4.51 -25.53 2.85
N MET A 22 -4.82 -24.74 3.87
CA MET A 22 -3.83 -23.99 4.64
C MET A 22 -3.58 -24.61 6.03
N LEU A 23 -2.35 -24.45 6.50
CA LEU A 23 -1.83 -24.89 7.79
C LEU A 23 -1.72 -23.70 8.73
N ILE A 24 -2.28 -23.80 9.94
CA ILE A 24 -2.09 -22.83 11.02
C ILE A 24 -0.70 -23.05 11.62
N ARG A 25 0.16 -22.04 11.51
CA ARG A 25 1.48 -22.02 12.14
C ARG A 25 1.51 -20.93 13.21
N GLU A 26 2.10 -21.27 14.34
CA GLU A 26 2.36 -20.34 15.44
C GLU A 26 3.75 -19.72 15.29
N SER A 27 3.84 -18.40 15.41
CA SER A 27 5.09 -17.64 15.43
C SER A 27 5.08 -16.66 16.60
N ARG A 28 6.24 -16.06 16.91
CA ARG A 28 6.36 -14.95 17.88
C ARG A 28 5.44 -13.76 17.59
N PHE A 29 4.95 -13.64 16.35
CA PHE A 29 4.08 -12.57 15.90
C PHE A 29 2.59 -12.96 15.88
N GLY A 30 2.23 -14.16 16.36
CA GLY A 30 0.86 -14.69 16.36
C GLY A 30 0.66 -15.89 15.42
N LYS A 31 -0.59 -16.35 15.32
CA LYS A 31 -1.02 -17.44 14.44
C LYS A 31 -1.18 -16.92 13.01
N TYR A 32 -0.76 -17.69 12.02
CA TYR A 32 -0.99 -17.37 10.61
C TYR A 32 -1.25 -18.64 9.81
N LEU A 33 -2.00 -18.49 8.72
CA LEU A 33 -2.22 -19.56 7.76
C LEU A 33 -1.14 -19.52 6.69
N SER A 34 -0.55 -20.69 6.46
CA SER A 34 0.44 -20.95 5.42
C SER A 34 -0.09 -21.98 4.44
N CYS A 35 0.14 -21.80 3.14
CA CYS A 35 -0.28 -22.79 2.16
C CYS A 35 0.45 -24.13 2.38
N SER A 36 -0.28 -25.25 2.30
CA SER A 36 0.31 -26.61 2.35
C SER A 36 1.31 -26.86 1.22
N THR A 37 1.17 -26.19 0.08
CA THR A 37 2.05 -26.29 -1.09
C THR A 37 3.27 -25.36 -1.03
N PHE A 38 3.63 -24.83 0.13
CA PHE A 38 4.92 -24.13 0.31
C PHE A 38 6.08 -25.11 0.04
N PRO A 39 7.12 -24.77 -0.76
CA PRO A 39 7.55 -23.45 -1.22
C PRO A 39 6.98 -22.98 -2.57
N LYS A 40 6.20 -23.80 -3.28
CA LYS A 40 5.63 -23.47 -4.60
C LYS A 40 4.62 -22.33 -4.51
N CYS A 41 3.81 -22.32 -3.46
CA CYS A 41 2.90 -21.21 -3.15
C CYS A 41 3.32 -20.48 -1.87
N LYS A 42 3.53 -19.16 -1.98
CA LYS A 42 3.88 -18.26 -0.85
C LYS A 42 2.66 -17.58 -0.23
N GLY A 43 1.47 -18.15 -0.43
CA GLY A 43 0.22 -17.64 0.12
C GLY A 43 0.24 -17.67 1.66
N LYS A 44 -0.04 -16.51 2.26
CA LYS A 44 -0.11 -16.33 3.72
C LYS A 44 -1.31 -15.48 4.08
N ILE A 45 -2.01 -15.85 5.14
CA ILE A 45 -3.12 -15.08 5.71
C ILE A 45 -2.80 -14.85 7.19
N GLN A 46 -2.92 -13.61 7.65
CA GLN A 46 -2.71 -13.25 9.04
C GLN A 46 -3.99 -13.52 9.83
N LEU A 47 -3.86 -14.22 10.96
CA LEU A 47 -4.95 -14.45 11.91
C LEU A 47 -4.69 -13.61 13.16
N THR A 48 -5.76 -13.22 13.85
CA THR A 48 -5.68 -12.68 15.21
C THR A 48 -5.25 -13.79 16.19
N PRO A 49 -4.84 -13.45 17.43
CA PRO A 49 -4.50 -14.44 18.46
C PRO A 49 -5.63 -15.46 18.71
N GLU A 50 -6.87 -15.04 18.48
CA GLU A 50 -8.10 -15.82 18.64
C GLU A 50 -8.44 -16.68 17.40
N GLY A 51 -7.63 -16.63 16.34
CA GLY A 51 -7.81 -17.44 15.15
C GLY A 51 -8.80 -16.90 14.12
N GLN A 52 -9.26 -15.66 14.28
CA GLN A 52 -10.12 -15.01 13.28
C GLN A 52 -9.26 -14.33 12.21
N LYS A 53 -9.76 -14.35 10.96
CA LYS A 53 -9.19 -13.52 9.89
C LYS A 53 -9.21 -12.08 10.34
N VAL A 54 -8.10 -11.37 10.13
CA VAL A 54 -8.08 -9.90 10.32
C VAL A 54 -9.09 -9.31 9.33
N VAL A 55 -10.29 -9.02 9.81
CA VAL A 55 -11.32 -8.35 9.02
C VAL A 55 -10.80 -6.95 8.75
N LEU A 56 -10.60 -6.67 7.47
CA LEU A 56 -10.17 -5.37 7.01
C LEU A 56 -11.37 -4.43 7.11
N GLU A 57 -11.31 -3.46 8.01
CA GLU A 57 -12.34 -2.43 8.10
C GLU A 57 -12.34 -1.62 6.79
N LEU A 58 -13.48 -1.67 6.11
CA LEU A 58 -13.76 -0.85 4.93
C LEU A 58 -14.04 0.56 5.41
N THR A 59 -13.25 1.51 4.93
CA THR A 59 -13.40 2.93 5.29
C THR A 59 -14.56 3.62 4.59
N GLY A 60 -15.24 2.94 3.66
CA GLY A 60 -16.26 3.53 2.79
C GLY A 60 -15.69 4.49 1.74
N GLU A 61 -14.36 4.71 1.72
CA GLU A 61 -13.72 5.62 0.79
C GLU A 61 -13.11 4.88 -0.40
N ASN A 62 -13.35 5.42 -1.60
CA ASN A 62 -12.79 4.89 -2.83
C ASN A 62 -11.40 5.50 -3.06
N CYS A 63 -10.51 4.73 -3.68
CA CYS A 63 -9.17 5.19 -3.98
C CYS A 63 -9.14 6.07 -5.24
N ASP A 64 -8.53 7.25 -5.14
CA ASP A 64 -8.41 8.22 -6.25
C ASP A 64 -7.80 7.62 -7.53
N LEU A 65 -6.89 6.64 -7.41
CA LEU A 65 -6.16 6.09 -8.56
C LEU A 65 -6.83 4.89 -9.22
N CYS A 66 -7.60 4.10 -8.46
CA CYS A 66 -8.14 2.80 -8.90
C CYS A 66 -9.68 2.76 -8.87
N GLY A 67 -10.36 3.70 -8.20
CA GLY A 67 -11.80 3.65 -7.94
C GLY A 67 -12.26 2.53 -6.98
N LYS A 68 -11.41 1.52 -6.71
CA LYS A 68 -11.66 0.40 -5.79
C LYS A 68 -11.73 0.87 -4.33
N PRO A 69 -12.47 0.15 -3.45
CA PRO A 69 -12.61 0.52 -2.05
C PRO A 69 -11.28 0.43 -1.29
N MET A 70 -11.10 1.32 -0.32
CA MET A 70 -9.92 1.36 0.54
C MET A 70 -10.16 0.61 1.86
N VAL A 71 -9.12 -0.11 2.28
CA VAL A 71 -9.12 -0.96 3.48
C VAL A 71 -8.10 -0.50 4.50
N ILE A 72 -8.44 -0.56 5.79
CA ILE A 72 -7.48 -0.31 6.88
C ILE A 72 -6.67 -1.58 7.13
N ARG A 73 -5.35 -1.45 7.06
CA ARG A 73 -4.38 -2.50 7.40
C ARG A 73 -3.53 -2.04 8.57
N THR A 74 -3.21 -2.98 9.45
CA THR A 74 -2.30 -2.72 10.56
C THR A 74 -0.88 -3.11 10.17
N GLY A 75 0.04 -2.15 10.19
CA GLY A 75 1.45 -2.35 9.91
C GLY A 75 2.33 -2.08 11.13
N ARG A 76 3.66 -2.17 10.94
CA ARG A 76 4.64 -1.90 12.01
C ARG A 76 4.59 -0.46 12.55
N LYS A 77 4.17 0.49 11.71
CA LYS A 77 4.11 1.93 12.02
C LYS A 77 2.71 2.38 12.46
N GLY A 78 1.80 1.44 12.71
CA GLY A 78 0.40 1.73 13.02
C GLY A 78 -0.57 1.31 11.92
N LYS A 79 -1.84 1.71 12.08
CA LYS A 79 -2.90 1.52 11.10
C LYS A 79 -2.66 2.43 9.89
N PHE A 80 -2.87 1.91 8.69
CA PHE A 80 -2.77 2.66 7.44
C PHE A 80 -3.84 2.18 6.47
N MET A 81 -4.28 3.08 5.60
CA MET A 81 -5.29 2.78 4.59
C MET A 81 -4.60 2.39 3.28
N ALA A 82 -5.08 1.34 2.59
CA ALA A 82 -4.53 0.84 1.33
C ALA A 82 -5.63 0.51 0.30
N CYS A 83 -5.39 0.69 -1.00
CA CYS A 83 -6.34 0.22 -2.05
C CYS A 83 -6.46 -1.30 -1.94
N SER A 84 -7.70 -1.82 -2.00
CA SER A 84 -8.00 -3.26 -2.03
C SER A 84 -7.37 -3.96 -3.23
N GLY A 85 -7.21 -3.26 -4.35
CA GLY A 85 -6.58 -3.75 -5.59
C GLY A 85 -5.06 -3.87 -5.57
N TYR A 86 -4.44 -4.15 -4.43
CA TYR A 86 -3.01 -4.50 -4.38
C TYR A 86 -2.81 -5.88 -5.02
N PRO A 87 -1.83 -6.11 -5.93
CA PRO A 87 -0.62 -5.32 -6.20
C PRO A 87 -0.73 -4.26 -7.31
N GLU A 88 -1.86 -4.19 -8.02
CA GLU A 88 -2.06 -3.30 -9.17
C GLU A 88 -2.05 -1.82 -8.77
N CYS A 89 -2.67 -1.51 -7.63
CA CYS A 89 -2.71 -0.17 -7.07
C CYS A 89 -2.01 -0.11 -5.72
N LYS A 90 -0.83 0.52 -5.69
CA LYS A 90 0.00 0.71 -4.48
C LYS A 90 -0.35 1.98 -3.71
N ASN A 91 -1.59 2.45 -3.85
CA ASN A 91 -2.05 3.67 -3.18
C ASN A 91 -2.22 3.41 -1.69
N THR A 92 -1.52 4.18 -0.85
CA THR A 92 -1.59 4.08 0.61
C THR A 92 -1.69 5.45 1.26
N PHE A 93 -2.41 5.54 2.38
CA PHE A 93 -2.50 6.72 3.24
C PHE A 93 -2.20 6.34 4.69
N SER A 94 -1.51 7.22 5.40
CA SER A 94 -1.33 7.08 6.85
C SER A 94 -2.58 7.61 7.57
N LEU A 95 -2.98 6.92 8.62
CA LEU A 95 -4.10 7.33 9.48
C LEU A 95 -3.56 7.89 10.79
N ASP A 96 -4.23 8.91 11.31
CA ASP A 96 -4.01 9.44 12.66
C ASP A 96 -4.56 8.49 13.73
N ALA A 97 -4.28 8.79 15.01
CA ALA A 97 -4.81 8.06 16.15
C ALA A 97 -6.35 8.00 16.13
N ASP A 98 -7.00 9.05 15.63
CA ASP A 98 -8.46 9.19 15.50
C ASP A 98 -9.03 8.51 14.23
N GLY A 99 -8.21 7.80 13.45
CA GLY A 99 -8.66 7.11 12.24
C GLY A 99 -8.91 8.00 11.03
N LYS A 100 -8.58 9.29 11.10
CA LYS A 100 -8.67 10.23 9.96
C LYS A 100 -7.45 10.14 9.05
N LYS A 101 -7.63 10.47 7.77
CA LYS A 101 -6.56 10.57 6.78
C LYS A 101 -5.63 11.74 7.11
N ILE A 102 -4.32 11.47 7.21
CA ILE A 102 -3.32 12.53 7.34
C ILE A 102 -3.09 13.18 5.97
N GLU A 103 -3.68 14.35 5.78
CA GLU A 103 -3.40 15.25 4.66
C GLU A 103 -1.91 15.68 4.73
N GLY A 104 -1.13 15.36 3.70
CA GLY A 104 0.32 15.63 3.67
C GLY A 104 1.24 14.44 4.00
N SER A 105 0.68 13.26 4.33
CA SER A 105 1.49 12.03 4.41
C SER A 105 2.09 11.61 3.06
N ARG A 106 1.51 12.09 1.95
CA ARG A 106 1.98 11.80 0.60
C ARG A 106 3.00 12.83 0.10
N PRO A 107 4.09 12.36 -0.52
CA PRO A 107 4.97 13.26 -1.27
C PRO A 107 4.26 13.80 -2.52
N LEU A 108 4.29 15.12 -2.72
CA LEU A 108 3.76 15.76 -3.92
C LEU A 108 4.84 15.89 -5.00
N LEU A 109 4.45 15.72 -6.26
CA LEU A 109 5.35 15.93 -7.38
C LEU A 109 5.60 17.43 -7.54
N THR A 110 6.85 17.84 -7.73
CA THR A 110 7.16 19.24 -8.05
C THR A 110 7.83 19.36 -9.40
N THR A 111 7.62 20.51 -10.04
CA THR A 111 8.27 20.89 -11.31
C THR A 111 9.77 21.14 -11.14
N ARG A 112 10.26 21.34 -9.91
CA ARG A 112 11.67 21.69 -9.65
C ARG A 112 12.59 20.48 -9.86
N PRO A 113 13.59 20.56 -10.77
CA PRO A 113 14.52 19.46 -10.98
C PRO A 113 15.58 19.40 -9.88
N CYS A 114 16.13 18.21 -9.68
CA CYS A 114 17.24 17.98 -8.77
C CYS A 114 18.57 18.38 -9.42
N ASN A 115 19.41 19.14 -8.71
CA ASN A 115 20.72 19.55 -9.24
C ASN A 115 21.70 18.39 -9.50
N LYS A 116 21.53 17.23 -8.85
CA LYS A 116 22.42 16.07 -9.03
C LYS A 116 21.92 15.08 -10.08
N CYS A 117 20.61 14.83 -10.07
CA CYS A 117 19.98 13.75 -10.83
C CYS A 117 19.16 14.28 -12.03
N GLN A 118 18.91 15.60 -12.10
CA GLN A 118 17.95 16.30 -12.98
C GLN A 118 16.52 15.76 -13.04
N LYS A 119 16.21 14.72 -12.24
CA LYS A 119 14.85 14.21 -12.05
C LYS A 119 14.00 15.20 -11.24
N HIS A 120 12.69 15.08 -11.39
CA HIS A 120 11.69 15.78 -10.58
C HIS A 120 11.96 15.54 -9.09
N MET A 121 11.69 16.52 -8.24
CA MET A 121 11.79 16.37 -6.79
C MET A 121 10.41 16.16 -6.16
N TRP A 122 10.36 15.42 -5.05
CA TRP A 122 9.16 15.28 -4.25
C TRP A 122 9.14 16.32 -3.13
N LEU A 123 8.03 17.01 -2.94
CA LEU A 123 7.76 17.85 -1.77
C LEU A 123 7.21 16.99 -0.64
N ARG A 124 7.79 17.11 0.55
CA ARG A 124 7.31 16.49 1.78
C ARG A 124 7.12 17.54 2.86
N VAL A 125 6.11 17.32 3.68
CA VAL A 125 5.84 18.13 4.88
C VAL A 125 6.49 17.46 6.07
N GLY A 126 7.30 18.20 6.82
CA GLY A 126 7.89 17.75 8.07
C GLY A 126 7.62 18.74 9.20
N LYS A 127 8.04 18.39 10.41
CA LYS A 127 7.87 19.25 11.60
C LYS A 127 8.50 20.65 11.45
N ARG A 128 9.58 20.76 10.67
CA ARG A 128 10.34 22.01 10.47
C ARG A 128 9.95 22.77 9.20
N GLY A 129 8.92 22.32 8.48
CA GLY A 129 8.46 22.89 7.22
C GLY A 129 8.64 21.96 6.02
N PHE A 130 8.60 22.56 4.83
CA PHE A 130 8.64 21.86 3.56
C PHE A 130 10.06 21.54 3.12
N PHE A 131 10.26 20.36 2.54
CA PHE A 131 11.54 19.98 1.96
C PHE A 131 11.36 19.15 0.68
N LEU A 132 12.30 19.33 -0.24
CA LEU A 132 12.37 18.61 -1.50
C LEU A 132 13.33 17.43 -1.41
N THR A 133 12.95 16.29 -1.98
CA THR A 133 13.76 15.06 -2.01
C THR A 133 13.81 14.42 -3.41
N CYS A 134 14.99 13.99 -3.88
CA CYS A 134 15.11 13.30 -5.20
C CYS A 134 14.48 11.88 -5.10
N PRO A 135 13.68 11.45 -6.11
CA PRO A 135 13.15 10.08 -6.23
C PRO A 135 14.23 9.01 -6.27
N GLY A 136 15.44 9.39 -6.68
CA GLY A 136 16.56 8.49 -6.86
C GLY A 136 17.18 7.95 -5.58
N TYR A 137 16.54 8.08 -4.41
CA TYR A 137 17.01 7.43 -3.18
C TYR A 137 17.04 5.91 -3.36
N PRO A 138 18.13 5.19 -2.98
CA PRO A 138 19.29 5.66 -2.22
C PRO A 138 20.43 6.27 -3.06
N LYS A 139 20.41 6.13 -4.39
CA LYS A 139 21.48 6.57 -5.32
C LYS A 139 21.71 8.08 -5.34
N CYS A 140 20.67 8.89 -5.11
CA CYS A 140 20.76 10.34 -5.04
C CYS A 140 20.10 10.87 -3.76
N ARG A 141 20.93 11.10 -2.73
CA ARG A 141 20.53 11.68 -1.44
C ARG A 141 20.55 13.22 -1.48
N ASN A 142 19.87 13.81 -2.46
CA ASN A 142 19.71 15.27 -2.51
C ASN A 142 18.46 15.68 -1.74
N LEU A 143 18.65 16.47 -0.68
CA LEU A 143 17.60 17.06 0.14
C LEU A 143 17.80 18.57 0.13
N LYS A 144 16.73 19.31 -0.17
CA LYS A 144 16.74 20.77 -0.13
C LYS A 144 15.62 21.28 0.76
N PRO A 145 15.91 22.05 1.82
CA PRO A 145 14.86 22.77 2.54
C PRO A 145 14.28 23.86 1.64
N VAL A 146 13.01 24.19 1.83
CA VAL A 146 12.30 25.27 1.13
C VAL A 146 11.70 26.20 2.17
N SER A 147 11.60 27.50 1.87
CA SER A 147 10.90 28.45 2.75
C SER A 147 9.41 28.07 2.86
N LYS A 148 8.72 28.60 3.88
CA LYS A 148 7.30 28.30 4.10
C LYS A 148 6.45 28.77 2.92
N ASP A 149 6.68 30.00 2.46
CA ASP A 149 5.91 30.62 1.38
C ASP A 149 6.11 29.92 0.03
N GLU A 150 7.36 29.55 -0.30
CA GLU A 150 7.64 28.80 -1.52
C GLU A 150 7.12 27.36 -1.42
N GLY A 151 7.20 26.75 -0.23
CA GLY A 151 6.70 25.40 0.02
C GLY A 151 5.19 25.29 -0.18
N GLU A 152 4.43 26.28 0.28
CA GLU A 152 2.98 26.32 0.11
C GLU A 152 2.58 26.48 -1.36
N LYS A 153 3.28 27.35 -2.11
CA LYS A 153 3.08 27.48 -3.56
C LYS A 153 3.35 26.16 -4.29
N LEU A 154 4.43 25.47 -3.93
CA LEU A 154 4.75 24.16 -4.50
C LEU A 154 3.76 23.07 -4.08
N ARG A 155 3.11 23.21 -2.92
CA ARG A 155 2.05 22.30 -2.45
C ARG A 155 0.82 22.39 -3.35
N ILE A 156 0.33 23.61 -3.58
CA ILE A 156 -0.84 23.86 -4.45
C ILE A 156 -0.57 23.33 -5.87
N VAL A 157 0.56 23.72 -6.47
CA VAL A 157 0.95 23.25 -7.81
C VAL A 157 1.08 21.72 -7.85
N GLY A 158 1.64 21.11 -6.81
CA GLY A 158 1.79 19.67 -6.72
C GLY A 158 0.47 18.91 -6.56
N GLU A 159 -0.51 19.50 -5.86
CA GLU A 159 -1.87 18.97 -5.72
C GLU A 159 -2.62 19.04 -7.05
N GLU A 160 -2.49 20.14 -7.79
CA GLU A 160 -3.07 20.31 -9.13
C GLU A 160 -2.50 19.29 -10.14
N LEU A 161 -1.17 19.18 -10.23
CA LEU A 161 -0.52 18.21 -11.11
C LEU A 161 -0.94 16.78 -10.78
N ARG A 162 -1.13 16.47 -9.49
CA ARG A 162 -1.59 15.16 -9.06
C ARG A 162 -3.06 14.93 -9.38
N ALA A 163 -3.92 15.93 -9.21
CA ALA A 163 -5.32 15.84 -9.61
C ALA A 163 -5.44 15.59 -11.11
N ALA A 164 -4.61 16.26 -11.93
CA ALA A 164 -4.52 16.00 -13.36
C ALA A 164 -4.04 14.58 -13.68
N GLN A 165 -3.02 14.06 -12.98
CA GLN A 165 -2.57 12.67 -13.14
C GLN A 165 -3.63 11.64 -12.74
N ILE A 166 -4.38 11.92 -11.68
CA ILE A 166 -5.50 11.09 -11.22
C ILE A 166 -6.59 11.08 -12.29
N ALA A 167 -7.01 12.25 -12.77
CA ALA A 167 -8.02 12.36 -13.82
C ALA A 167 -7.59 11.61 -15.10
N ALA A 168 -6.32 11.77 -15.52
CA ALA A 168 -5.78 11.04 -16.67
C ALA A 168 -5.78 9.52 -16.45
N ARG A 169 -5.46 9.04 -15.24
CA ARG A 169 -5.46 7.61 -14.92
C ARG A 169 -6.86 7.03 -14.81
N LEU A 170 -7.81 7.77 -14.24
CA LEU A 170 -9.22 7.37 -14.19
C LEU A 170 -9.82 7.34 -15.61
N ALA A 171 -9.48 8.31 -16.46
CA ALA A 171 -9.85 8.28 -17.87
C ALA A 171 -9.25 7.07 -18.60
N ALA A 172 -7.99 6.71 -18.32
CA ALA A 172 -7.37 5.51 -18.89
C ALA A 172 -8.06 4.21 -18.42
N LEU A 173 -8.41 4.10 -17.13
CA LEU A 173 -9.15 2.95 -16.59
C LEU A 173 -10.56 2.83 -17.17
N ALA A 174 -11.22 3.95 -17.47
CA ALA A 174 -12.51 3.97 -18.16
C ALA A 174 -12.39 3.59 -19.65
N ALA A 175 -11.19 3.68 -20.22
CA ALA A 175 -10.90 3.37 -21.62
C ALA A 175 -10.30 1.96 -21.84
N GLU A 176 -9.98 1.21 -20.78
CA GLU A 176 -9.57 -0.20 -20.92
C GLU A 176 -10.81 -1.07 -21.19
N PRO A 177 -10.92 -1.68 -22.39
CA PRO A 177 -12.04 -2.55 -22.72
C PRO A 177 -12.01 -3.81 -21.86
N ALA A 178 -13.20 -4.37 -21.68
CA ALA A 178 -13.50 -5.62 -21.01
C ALA A 178 -12.36 -6.65 -21.11
N VAL A 179 -11.95 -7.14 -19.94
CA VAL A 179 -11.08 -8.30 -19.77
C VAL A 179 -11.52 -9.38 -20.77
N PRO A 180 -10.65 -9.90 -21.66
CA PRO A 180 -11.00 -11.09 -22.41
C PRO A 180 -11.19 -12.20 -21.37
N GLU A 181 -12.39 -12.74 -21.30
CA GLU A 181 -12.72 -13.92 -20.51
C GLU A 181 -11.64 -14.96 -20.75
N VAL A 182 -10.88 -15.27 -19.69
CA VAL A 182 -9.97 -16.40 -19.71
C VAL A 182 -10.84 -17.63 -19.97
N PRO A 183 -10.71 -18.32 -21.12
CA PRO A 183 -11.54 -19.50 -21.36
C PRO A 183 -11.19 -20.53 -20.28
N GLN A 184 -12.19 -20.89 -19.49
CA GLN A 184 -12.11 -22.01 -18.58
C GLN A 184 -11.74 -23.24 -19.42
N ALA A 185 -10.53 -23.77 -19.24
CA ALA A 185 -10.15 -25.03 -19.85
C ALA A 185 -11.01 -26.14 -19.23
N PRO A 186 -11.83 -26.86 -20.01
CA PRO A 186 -12.56 -28.01 -19.50
C PRO A 186 -11.64 -29.22 -19.36
N SER A 187 -11.81 -29.89 -18.21
CA SER A 187 -11.59 -31.32 -17.91
C SER A 187 -10.18 -31.92 -18.02
#